data_AF-A0A1F8R6H0-F1
#
_entry.id   AF-A0A1F8R6H0-F1
#
_cell.length_a   1.000
_cell.length_b   1.000
_cell.length_c   1.000
_cell.angle_alpha   90.00
_cell.angle_beta   90.00
_cell.angle_gamma   90.00
#
_symmetry.space_group_name_H-M   'P 1'
#
loop_
_entity.id
_entity.type
_entity.pdbx_description
1 polymer ?
#
loop_
_entity_poly.entity_id
_entity_poly.type
_entity_poly.pdbx_seq_one_letter_code
_entity_poly.pdbx_strand_id
1 'polypeptide(L)'
;MDQRDRVLVDIRDFARYELYSPKKRVNVLAGGVLGALIGTLIVLALEYLEAGTIRSAEDLERMIGVPVLGAIPPMSVTQATAEPVARRWWQVWQRAGS
;
A
#
# COMPACT_ATOMS: atom_id res chain seq x y z
N MET A 1 8.07 -1.23 72.49
CA MET A 1 6.88 -1.03 71.66
C MET A 1 7.20 0.06 70.67
N ASP A 2 7.35 -0.35 69.42
CA ASP A 2 8.09 0.30 68.33
C ASP A 2 7.23 1.32 67.57
N GLN A 3 7.84 2.42 67.11
CA GLN A 3 7.21 3.45 66.26
C GLN A 3 8.15 3.91 65.13
N ARG A 4 9.15 3.10 64.75
CA ARG A 4 10.15 3.48 63.73
C ARG A 4 9.85 3.04 62.30
N ASP A 5 8.62 2.61 62.00
CA ASP A 5 8.28 2.10 60.67
C ASP A 5 6.96 2.66 60.13
N ARG A 6 6.93 3.98 59.89
CA ARG A 6 5.87 4.60 59.08
C ARG A 6 6.52 5.23 57.86
N VAL A 7 6.83 4.40 56.87
CA VAL A 7 7.16 4.85 55.52
C VAL A 7 5.87 5.45 54.92
N LEU A 8 5.80 6.78 54.84
CA LEU A 8 4.80 7.46 54.02
C LEU A 8 5.11 7.14 52.55
N VAL A 9 4.44 6.12 52.02
CA VAL A 9 4.41 5.87 50.59
C VAL A 9 3.39 6.83 49.99
N ASP A 10 3.84 8.05 49.67
CA ASP A 10 3.16 8.89 48.69
C ASP A 10 3.38 8.21 47.33
N ILE A 11 2.31 7.61 46.79
CA ILE A 11 2.31 6.97 45.46
C ILE A 11 2.55 8.08 44.44
N ARG A 12 3.83 8.35 44.16
CA ARG A 12 4.24 9.30 43.12
C ARG A 12 3.99 8.77 41.72
N ASP A 13 3.81 7.46 41.57
CA ASP A 13 3.72 6.79 40.28
C ASP A 13 2.33 6.21 40.01
N PHE A 14 1.35 7.09 39.82
CA PHE A 14 0.32 6.79 38.85
C PHE A 14 0.98 6.93 37.48
N ALA A 15 1.34 5.79 36.88
CA ALA A 15 1.77 5.73 35.49
C ALA A 15 0.74 6.48 34.65
N ARG A 16 1.07 7.72 34.31
CA ARG A 16 0.20 8.63 33.58
C ARG A 16 0.17 8.09 32.16
N TYR A 17 -0.81 7.23 31.86
CA TYR A 17 -1.08 6.68 30.52
C TYR A 17 -1.31 7.75 29.43
N GLU A 18 -1.26 9.04 29.80
CA GLU A 18 -1.46 10.17 28.92
C GLU A 18 -0.24 10.55 28.07
N LEU A 19 0.97 10.04 28.34
CA LEU A 19 2.17 10.59 27.67
C LEU A 19 2.43 10.06 26.24
N TYR A 20 1.67 9.07 25.76
CA TYR A 20 1.82 8.60 24.37
C TYR A 20 0.48 8.26 23.70
N SER A 21 -0.53 9.12 23.89
CA SER A 21 -1.73 9.01 23.07
C SER A 21 -1.35 9.25 21.60
N PRO A 22 -1.72 8.34 20.67
CA PRO A 22 -1.33 8.46 19.28
C PRO A 22 -1.83 9.79 18.72
N LYS A 23 -0.92 10.62 18.22
CA LYS A 23 -1.25 11.89 17.57
C LYS A 23 -1.85 11.63 16.20
N LYS A 24 -3.05 11.05 16.16
CA LYS A 24 -3.75 10.61 14.95
C LYS A 24 -3.75 11.69 13.86
N ARG A 25 -4.01 12.96 14.22
CA ARG A 25 -3.96 14.10 13.30
C ARG A 25 -2.59 14.30 12.66
N VAL A 26 -1.52 14.25 13.46
CA VAL A 26 -0.14 14.42 12.98
C VAL A 26 0.26 13.24 12.11
N ASN A 27 -0.08 12.01 12.52
CA ASN A 27 0.25 10.81 11.74
C ASN A 27 -0.51 10.77 10.41
N VAL A 28 -1.77 11.20 10.39
CA VAL A 28 -2.56 11.31 9.15
C VAL A 28 -1.96 12.39 8.24
N LEU A 29 -1.59 13.55 8.78
CA LEU A 29 -0.96 14.60 7.98
C LEU A 29 0.40 14.16 7.43
N ALA A 30 1.23 13.57 8.27
CA ALA A 30 2.53 13.03 7.88
C ALA A 30 2.40 11.92 6.83
N GLY A 31 1.46 11.00 7.03
CA GLY A 31 1.14 9.95 6.07
C GLY A 31 0.58 10.50 4.76
N GLY A 32 -0.24 11.55 4.79
CA GLY A 32 -0.76 12.21 3.61
C GLY A 32 0.34 12.90 2.79
N VAL A 33 1.24 13.63 3.44
CA VAL A 33 2.38 14.28 2.78
C VAL A 33 3.35 13.23 2.22
N LEU A 34 3.75 12.25 3.04
CA LEU A 34 4.65 11.18 2.60
C LEU A 34 4.03 10.34 1.47
N GLY A 35 2.74 10.03 1.60
CA GLY A 35 1.99 9.29 0.59
C GLY A 35 1.88 10.05 -0.73
N ALA A 36 1.68 11.37 -0.69
CA ALA A 36 1.69 12.21 -1.90
C ALA A 36 3.07 12.20 -2.57
N LEU A 37 4.15 12.37 -1.79
CA LEU A 37 5.52 12.33 -2.30
C LEU A 37 5.84 10.98 -2.97
N ILE A 38 5.57 9.87 -2.27
CA ILE A 38 5.80 8.52 -2.81
C ILE A 38 4.89 8.24 -4.00
N GLY A 39 3.61 8.63 -3.92
CA GLY A 39 2.64 8.46 -5.01
C GLY A 39 3.06 9.19 -6.28
N THR A 40 3.51 10.44 -6.16
CA THR A 40 4.06 11.20 -7.29
C THR A 40 5.31 10.52 -7.86
N LEU A 41 6.25 10.08 -7.02
CA LEU A 41 7.43 9.35 -7.49
C LEU A 41 7.06 8.06 -8.22
N ILE A 42 6.07 7.31 -7.74
CA ILE A 42 5.58 6.09 -8.39
C ILE A 42 4.95 6.42 -9.74
N VAL A 43 4.08 7.44 -9.83
CA VAL A 43 3.48 7.85 -11.11
C VAL A 43 4.56 8.27 -12.10
N LEU A 44 5.57 9.03 -11.68
CA LEU A 44 6.69 9.41 -12.53
C LEU A 44 7.56 8.21 -12.93
N ALA A 45 7.78 7.25 -12.04
CA ALA A 45 8.52 6.04 -12.35
C ALA A 45 7.75 5.15 -13.32
N LEU A 46 6.44 5.01 -13.14
CA LEU A 46 5.56 4.28 -14.05
C LEU A 46 5.49 4.98 -15.41
N GLU A 47 5.30 6.30 -15.44
CA GLU A 47 5.39 7.11 -16.66
C GLU A 47 6.74 6.91 -17.35
N TYR A 48 7.85 6.92 -16.60
CA TYR A 48 9.18 6.66 -17.14
C TYR A 48 9.38 5.23 -17.65
N LEU A 49 8.73 4.23 -17.04
CA LEU A 49 8.80 2.83 -17.47
C LEU A 49 7.81 2.49 -18.59
N GLU A 50 6.69 3.19 -18.66
CA GLU A 50 5.72 3.13 -19.75
C GLU A 50 6.27 3.86 -20.97
N ALA A 51 6.85 5.05 -20.78
CA ALA A 51 7.65 5.75 -21.79
C ALA A 51 9.00 5.05 -22.07
N GLY A 52 9.49 4.25 -21.13
CA GLY A 52 10.72 3.44 -21.25
C GLY A 52 10.48 2.05 -21.84
N THR A 53 9.22 1.63 -21.93
CA THR A 53 8.77 0.48 -22.72
C THR A 53 8.67 0.99 -24.15
N ILE A 54 9.60 0.54 -24.99
CA ILE A 54 9.97 1.15 -26.28
C ILE A 54 10.94 2.32 -26.07
N ARG A 55 12.17 2.00 -25.64
CA ARG A 55 13.31 2.70 -26.25
C ARG A 55 13.12 2.55 -27.76
N SER A 56 12.95 3.67 -28.47
CA SER A 56 12.94 3.73 -29.94
C SER A 56 13.94 2.71 -30.47
N ALA A 57 13.44 1.74 -31.23
CA ALA A 57 14.25 0.64 -31.74
C ALA A 57 15.51 1.19 -32.43
N GLU A 58 15.36 2.32 -33.11
CA GLU A 58 16.41 3.06 -33.81
C GLU A 58 17.53 3.59 -32.90
N ASP A 59 17.22 4.02 -31.68
CA ASP A 59 18.23 4.54 -30.75
C ASP A 59 18.97 3.40 -30.02
N LEU A 60 18.29 2.26 -29.82
CA LEU A 60 18.94 1.04 -29.36
C LEU A 60 19.92 0.53 -30.42
N GLU A 61 19.52 0.41 -31.69
CA GLU A 61 20.38 -0.03 -32.80
C GLU A 61 21.67 0.79 -32.90
N ARG A 62 21.58 2.11 -32.69
CA ARG A 62 22.75 3.01 -32.69
C ARG A 62 23.65 2.82 -31.48
N MET A 63 23.10 2.56 -30.30
CA MET A 63 23.88 2.37 -29.07
C MET A 63 24.50 0.98 -28.93
N ILE A 64 23.77 -0.07 -29.33
CA ILE A 64 24.23 -1.47 -29.18
C ILE A 64 24.85 -2.04 -30.47
N GLY A 65 24.72 -1.36 -31.61
CA GLY A 65 25.36 -1.73 -32.88
C GLY A 65 24.83 -3.01 -33.53
N VAL A 66 23.66 -3.50 -33.10
CA VAL A 66 23.03 -4.75 -33.58
C VAL A 66 21.60 -4.43 -34.05
N PRO A 67 21.16 -4.91 -35.22
CA PRO A 67 19.80 -4.68 -35.71
C PRO A 67 18.74 -5.30 -34.78
N VAL A 68 17.61 -4.61 -34.61
CA VAL A 68 16.47 -5.08 -33.81
C VAL A 68 15.77 -6.22 -34.54
N LEU A 69 15.72 -7.40 -33.91
CA LEU A 69 15.19 -8.63 -34.52
C LEU A 69 13.66 -8.78 -34.42
N GLY A 70 12.98 -7.89 -33.69
CA GLY A 70 11.53 -7.90 -33.52
C GLY A 70 11.08 -7.31 -32.17
N ALA A 71 9.83 -6.85 -32.11
CA ALA A 71 9.21 -6.30 -30.91
C ALA A 71 8.23 -7.31 -30.28
N ILE A 72 8.22 -7.41 -28.95
CA ILE A 72 7.27 -8.24 -28.22
C ILE A 72 5.99 -7.41 -28.01
N PRO A 73 4.84 -7.83 -28.57
CA PRO A 73 3.59 -7.10 -28.39
C PRO A 73 3.09 -7.20 -26.93
N PRO A 74 2.45 -6.16 -26.40
CA PRO A 74 1.87 -6.21 -25.07
C PRO A 74 0.80 -7.30 -25.00
N MET A 75 0.91 -8.16 -23.99
CA MET A 75 -0.05 -9.22 -23.73
C MET A 75 -1.44 -8.62 -23.43
N SER A 76 -2.42 -8.91 -24.29
CA SER A 76 -3.82 -8.66 -23.98
C SER A 76 -4.25 -9.63 -22.88
N VAL A 77 -4.31 -9.14 -21.65
CA VAL A 77 -4.95 -9.88 -20.56
C VAL A 77 -6.42 -10.00 -20.94
N THR A 78 -6.82 -11.15 -21.48
CA THR A 78 -8.23 -11.53 -21.54
C THR A 78 -8.73 -11.44 -20.11
N GLN A 79 -9.57 -10.43 -19.84
CA GLN A 79 -10.30 -10.35 -18.59
C GLN A 79 -11.11 -11.63 -18.51
N ALA A 80 -10.63 -12.58 -17.72
CA ALA A 80 -11.46 -13.65 -17.23
C ALA A 80 -12.60 -12.92 -16.51
N THR A 81 -13.78 -12.91 -17.13
CA THR A 81 -15.02 -12.54 -16.50
C THR A 81 -15.19 -13.51 -15.34
N ALA A 82 -14.59 -13.17 -14.21
CA ALA A 82 -14.82 -13.84 -12.95
C ALA A 82 -16.29 -13.62 -12.66
N GLU A 83 -17.10 -14.64 -12.95
CA GLU A 83 -18.50 -14.63 -12.59
C GLU A 83 -18.53 -14.34 -11.08
N PRO A 84 -19.18 -13.24 -10.63
CA PRO A 84 -19.19 -12.91 -9.22
C PRO A 84 -19.81 -14.10 -8.50
N VAL A 85 -19.02 -14.82 -7.72
CA VAL A 85 -19.46 -15.98 -6.95
C VAL A 85 -20.71 -15.64 -6.13
N ALA A 86 -20.86 -14.37 -5.74
CA ALA A 86 -22.07 -13.78 -5.17
C ALA A 86 -23.38 -14.08 -5.93
N ARG A 87 -23.37 -14.10 -7.27
CA ARG A 87 -24.56 -14.43 -8.10
C ARG A 87 -24.93 -15.91 -7.98
N ARG A 88 -23.95 -16.79 -7.83
CA ARG A 88 -24.15 -18.23 -7.66
C ARG A 88 -24.77 -18.56 -6.30
N TRP A 89 -24.36 -17.88 -5.23
CA TRP A 89 -24.91 -18.09 -3.88
C TRP A 89 -26.34 -17.56 -3.72
N TRP A 90 -26.69 -16.47 -4.42
CA TRP A 90 -28.04 -15.91 -4.32
C TRP A 90 -29.13 -16.87 -4.84
N GLN A 91 -28.81 -17.66 -5.87
CA GLN A 91 -29.74 -18.65 -6.40
C GLN A 91 -29.96 -19.84 -5.45
N VAL A 92 -28.95 -20.17 -4.63
CA VAL A 92 -29.06 -21.27 -3.65
C VAL A 92 -30.00 -20.87 -2.52
N TRP A 93 -29.92 -19.62 -2.05
CA TRP A 93 -30.78 -19.12 -0.98
C TRP A 93 -32.26 -19.05 -1.37
N GLN A 94 -32.58 -18.70 -2.62
CA GLN A 94 -33.98 -18.64 -3.10
C GLN A 94 -34.66 -20.01 -3.15
N ARG A 95 -33.88 -21.08 -3.34
CA ARG A 95 -34.38 -22.46 -3.44
C ARG A 95 -34.54 -23.15 -2.08
N ALA A 96 -33.93 -22.61 -1.04
CA ALA A 96 -34.02 -23.13 0.33
C ALA A 96 -35.20 -22.56 1.13
N GLY A 97 -35.93 -21.59 0.56
CA GLY A 97 -37.07 -20.91 1.19
C GLY A 97 -38.44 -21.27 0.60
N SER A 98 -38.53 -22.30 -0.24
CA SER A 98 -39.78 -22.81 -0.83
C SER A 98 -40.09 -24.23 -0.34
#